data_AF-A0AAV2T2P8-F1
#
_entry.id   AF-A0AAV2T2P8-F1
#
_cell.length_a   1.000
_cell.length_b   1.000
_cell.length_c   1.000
_cell.angle_alpha   90.00
_cell.angle_beta   90.00
_cell.angle_gamma   90.00
#
_symmetry.space_group_name_H-M   'P 1'
#
loop_
_entity.id
_entity.type
_entity.pdbx_description
1 polymer ?
#
loop_
_entity_poly.entity_id
_entity_poly.type
_entity_poly.pdbx_seq_one_letter_code
_entity_poly.pdbx_strand_id
1 'polypeptide(L)'
;MSPKECGKFAQQFCRAYGANRSSATPASLHLVSCSPGGPLLNACKAKCDGFERYTIVMHNTSALEAFGSEKDIVYLSPDAEQPLLSVDKSVVYVVGCLVDEHLLKGKSLAEATRHGCKALRLPLQEYAATRHMQVVNPVLAINQVVEVLLGYIQMANNWEEVIHSAVPSRLFRAKS
;
A
#
# COMPACT_ATOMS: atom_id res chain seq x y z
N MET A 1 -0.55 4.91 -17.02
CA MET A 1 0.02 3.56 -16.95
C MET A 1 -0.14 2.88 -18.30
N SER A 2 0.93 2.32 -18.85
CA SER A 2 0.93 1.48 -20.04
C SER A 2 0.20 0.15 -19.79
N PRO A 3 -0.19 -0.60 -20.84
CA PRO A 3 -0.80 -1.93 -20.67
C PRO A 3 0.05 -2.89 -19.81
N LYS A 4 1.37 -2.83 -19.96
CA LYS A 4 2.33 -3.63 -19.16
C LYS A 4 2.27 -3.26 -17.68
N GLU A 5 2.22 -1.96 -17.38
CA GLU A 5 2.08 -1.45 -16.01
C GLU A 5 0.74 -1.81 -15.39
N CYS A 6 -0.37 -1.70 -16.15
CA CYS A 6 -1.68 -2.18 -15.71
C CYS A 6 -1.65 -3.70 -15.39
N GLY A 7 -0.95 -4.49 -16.21
CA GLY A 7 -0.76 -5.92 -15.97
C GLY A 7 0.10 -6.23 -14.72
N LYS A 8 1.09 -5.40 -14.41
CA LYS A 8 1.87 -5.50 -13.16
C LYS A 8 1.03 -5.10 -11.95
N PHE A 9 0.26 -4.02 -12.04
CA PHE A 9 -0.71 -3.62 -11.02
C PHE A 9 -1.69 -4.76 -10.73
N ALA A 10 -2.34 -5.31 -11.75
CA ALA A 10 -3.31 -6.39 -11.57
C ALA A 10 -2.71 -7.60 -10.84
N GLN A 11 -1.44 -7.92 -11.10
CA GLN A 11 -0.74 -8.99 -10.38
C GLN A 11 -0.52 -8.67 -8.90
N GLN A 12 -0.06 -7.46 -8.60
CA GLN A 12 0.15 -7.03 -7.22
C GLN A 12 -1.20 -6.95 -6.48
N PHE A 13 -2.22 -6.38 -7.12
CA PHE A 13 -3.57 -6.31 -6.56
C PHE A 13 -4.15 -7.70 -6.27
N CYS A 14 -3.99 -8.66 -7.20
CA CYS A 14 -4.43 -10.04 -7.00
C CYS A 14 -3.79 -10.68 -5.75
N ARG A 15 -2.48 -10.48 -5.58
CA ARG A 15 -1.74 -10.96 -4.40
C ARG A 15 -2.20 -10.27 -3.12
N ALA A 16 -2.37 -8.96 -3.16
CA ALA A 16 -2.87 -8.18 -2.02
C ALA A 16 -4.26 -8.66 -1.58
N TYR A 17 -5.17 -8.89 -2.53
CA TYR A 17 -6.50 -9.43 -2.24
C TYR A 17 -6.42 -10.85 -1.67
N GLY A 18 -5.57 -11.71 -2.24
CA GLY A 18 -5.34 -13.06 -1.72
C GLY A 18 -4.84 -13.06 -0.27
N ALA A 19 -3.84 -12.24 0.04
CA ALA A 19 -3.32 -12.06 1.39
C ALA A 19 -4.40 -11.53 2.36
N ASN A 20 -5.18 -10.53 1.93
CA ASN A 20 -6.28 -9.98 2.71
C ASN A 20 -7.36 -11.04 3.00
N ARG A 21 -7.78 -11.80 1.99
CA ARG A 21 -8.80 -12.86 2.13
C ARG A 21 -8.37 -13.97 3.09
N SER A 22 -7.08 -14.27 3.14
CA SER A 22 -6.49 -15.27 4.04
C SER A 22 -6.15 -14.72 5.42
N SER A 23 -6.31 -13.42 5.67
CA SER A 23 -6.01 -12.78 6.95
C SER A 23 -7.05 -13.16 8.01
N ALA A 24 -6.60 -13.43 9.24
CA ALA A 24 -7.50 -13.58 10.39
C ALA A 24 -8.25 -12.29 10.74
N THR A 25 -7.73 -11.13 10.31
CA THR A 25 -8.37 -9.81 10.43
C THR A 25 -8.27 -9.12 9.07
N PRO A 26 -9.17 -9.42 8.13
CA PRO A 26 -9.15 -8.81 6.81
C PRO A 26 -9.48 -7.31 6.90
N ALA A 27 -8.82 -6.51 6.09
CA ALA A 27 -9.17 -5.10 5.88
C ALA A 27 -10.32 -4.98 4.86
N SER A 28 -11.06 -3.88 4.93
CA SER A 28 -11.95 -3.49 3.85
C SER A 28 -11.13 -2.90 2.71
N LEU A 29 -11.09 -3.58 1.55
CA LEU A 29 -10.32 -3.14 0.39
C LEU A 29 -11.18 -2.28 -0.54
N HIS A 30 -10.68 -1.09 -0.85
CA HIS A 30 -11.34 -0.12 -1.72
C HIS A 30 -10.40 0.30 -2.85
N LEU A 31 -10.92 0.40 -4.06
CA LEU A 31 -10.23 1.04 -5.19
C LEU A 31 -10.86 2.42 -5.41
N VAL A 32 -10.07 3.48 -5.22
CA VAL A 32 -10.51 4.87 -5.40
C VAL A 32 -9.91 5.46 -6.67
N SER A 33 -10.49 6.56 -7.15
CA SER A 33 -10.15 7.21 -8.42
C SER A 33 -10.13 6.19 -9.58
N CYS A 34 -11.00 5.18 -9.52
CA CYS A 34 -11.04 4.06 -10.45
C CYS A 34 -12.18 4.26 -11.44
N SER A 35 -11.85 4.55 -12.70
CA SER A 35 -12.84 4.68 -13.76
C SER A 35 -13.45 3.31 -14.11
N PRO A 36 -14.79 3.17 -14.08
CA PRO A 36 -15.46 1.98 -14.59
C PRO A 36 -15.05 1.70 -16.05
N GLY A 37 -14.72 0.45 -16.36
CA GLY A 37 -14.30 0.05 -17.71
C GLY A 37 -12.91 0.55 -18.15
N GLY A 38 -12.15 1.19 -17.25
CA GLY A 38 -10.79 1.66 -17.55
C GLY A 38 -9.78 0.52 -17.75
N PRO A 39 -8.61 0.81 -18.35
CA PRO A 39 -7.59 -0.19 -18.68
C PRO A 39 -7.06 -0.95 -17.46
N LEU A 40 -6.99 -0.30 -16.30
CA LEU A 40 -6.57 -0.93 -15.05
C LEU A 40 -7.57 -1.99 -14.58
N LEU A 41 -8.87 -1.70 -14.63
CA LEU A 41 -9.92 -2.65 -14.25
C LEU A 41 -10.00 -3.82 -15.24
N ASN A 42 -9.87 -3.54 -16.54
CA ASN A 42 -9.83 -4.58 -17.57
C ASN A 42 -8.63 -5.52 -17.38
N ALA A 43 -7.46 -4.98 -17.02
CA ALA A 43 -6.30 -5.79 -16.67
C ALA A 43 -6.54 -6.65 -15.42
N CYS A 44 -7.27 -6.14 -14.41
CA CYS A 44 -7.64 -6.93 -13.23
C CYS A 44 -8.58 -8.08 -13.59
N LYS A 45 -9.65 -7.82 -14.35
CA LYS A 45 -10.57 -8.87 -14.83
C LYS A 45 -9.87 -9.95 -15.64
N ALA A 46 -8.91 -9.56 -16.49
CA ALA A 46 -8.17 -10.50 -17.33
C ALA A 46 -7.16 -11.36 -16.54
N LYS A 47 -6.63 -10.85 -15.42
CA LYS A 47 -5.47 -11.46 -14.73
C LYS A 47 -5.78 -12.04 -13.36
N CYS A 48 -6.84 -11.57 -12.70
CA CYS A 48 -7.28 -12.05 -11.40
C CYS A 48 -8.42 -13.04 -11.62
N ASP A 49 -8.17 -14.33 -11.35
CA ASP A 49 -9.19 -15.35 -11.52
C ASP A 49 -10.40 -15.09 -10.59
N GLY A 50 -11.60 -15.08 -11.18
CA GLY A 50 -12.83 -14.76 -10.47
C GLY A 50 -12.88 -13.35 -9.89
N PHE A 51 -12.22 -12.37 -10.52
CA PHE A 51 -12.24 -10.96 -10.08
C PHE A 51 -13.64 -10.42 -9.77
N GLU A 52 -14.66 -10.84 -10.52
CA GLU A 52 -16.06 -10.45 -10.33
C GLU A 52 -16.63 -10.87 -8.96
N ARG A 53 -16.02 -11.86 -8.32
CA ARG A 53 -16.38 -12.35 -6.98
C ARG A 53 -15.58 -11.69 -5.87
N TYR A 54 -14.67 -10.75 -6.20
CA TYR A 54 -13.88 -10.07 -5.19
C TYR A 54 -14.76 -9.17 -4.34
N THR A 55 -14.64 -9.27 -3.01
CA THR A 55 -15.32 -8.36 -2.07
C THR A 55 -14.50 -7.08 -1.95
N ILE A 56 -14.66 -6.20 -2.93
CA ILE A 56 -13.99 -4.88 -3.01
C ILE A 56 -15.01 -3.81 -3.41
N VAL A 57 -14.85 -2.61 -2.86
CA VAL A 57 -15.70 -1.47 -3.25
C VAL A 57 -14.90 -0.56 -4.19
N MET A 58 -15.51 -0.16 -5.30
CA MET A 58 -14.89 0.71 -6.29
C MET A 58 -15.54 2.09 -6.25
N HIS A 59 -14.70 3.13 -6.21
CA HIS A 59 -15.09 4.54 -6.23
C HIS A 59 -14.43 5.20 -7.43
N ASN A 60 -15.21 5.96 -8.20
CA ASN A 60 -14.69 6.81 -9.28
C ASN A 60 -14.12 8.15 -8.76
N THR A 61 -14.33 8.45 -7.48
CA THR A 61 -13.89 9.66 -6.78
C THR A 61 -12.62 9.41 -5.95
N SER A 62 -11.99 10.48 -5.47
CA SER A 62 -10.83 10.38 -4.58
C SER A 62 -11.17 9.72 -3.23
N ALA A 63 -10.14 9.32 -2.46
CA ALA A 63 -10.35 8.79 -1.11
C ALA A 63 -11.10 9.78 -0.20
N LEU A 64 -10.75 11.06 -0.27
CA LEU A 64 -11.41 12.10 0.53
C LEU A 64 -12.89 12.24 0.20
N GLU A 65 -13.24 12.21 -1.09
CA GLU A 65 -14.64 12.27 -1.53
C GLU A 65 -15.42 11.00 -1.18
N ALA A 66 -14.79 9.82 -1.25
CA ALA A 66 -15.44 8.54 -1.00
C ALA A 66 -15.72 8.28 0.49
N PHE A 67 -14.87 8.77 1.39
CA PHE A 67 -14.95 8.49 2.83
C PHE A 67 -15.30 9.71 3.69
N GLY A 68 -15.38 10.90 3.11
CA GLY A 68 -15.70 12.13 3.81
C GLY A 68 -14.52 12.69 4.60
N SER A 69 -14.67 13.94 5.05
CA SER A 69 -13.66 14.66 5.82
C SER A 69 -13.66 14.32 7.32
N GLU A 70 -14.70 13.62 7.78
CA GLU A 70 -14.82 13.13 9.16
C GLU A 70 -13.95 11.90 9.45
N LYS A 71 -13.46 11.23 8.39
CA LYS A 71 -12.54 10.12 8.51
C LYS A 71 -11.11 10.62 8.45
N ASP A 72 -10.27 10.08 9.32
CA ASP A 72 -8.82 10.26 9.20
C ASP A 72 -8.32 9.48 7.99
N ILE A 73 -7.75 10.21 7.03
CA ILE A 73 -7.19 9.65 5.79
C ILE A 73 -5.67 9.85 5.80
N VAL A 74 -4.94 8.75 5.69
CA VAL A 74 -3.48 8.72 5.71
C VAL A 74 -2.96 8.11 4.41
N TYR A 75 -2.22 8.89 3.63
CA TYR A 75 -1.51 8.40 2.46
C TYR A 75 -0.19 7.76 2.86
N LEU A 76 0.04 6.53 2.41
CA LEU A 76 1.31 5.86 2.56
C LEU A 76 2.26 6.25 1.43
N SER A 77 3.37 6.86 1.79
CA SER A 77 4.39 7.32 0.85
C SER A 77 5.78 7.03 1.38
N PRO A 78 6.69 6.42 0.59
CA PRO A 78 8.08 6.24 1.00
C PRO A 78 8.82 7.58 1.13
N ASP A 79 8.31 8.64 0.52
CA ASP A 79 8.88 9.99 0.54
C ASP A 79 8.38 10.85 1.71
N ALA A 80 7.44 10.34 2.53
CA ALA A 80 6.96 11.05 3.71
C ALA A 80 8.05 11.14 4.79
N GLU A 81 8.08 12.25 5.51
CA GLU A 81 9.07 12.48 6.59
C GLU A 81 8.80 11.57 7.79
N GLN A 82 7.55 11.54 8.24
CA GLN A 82 7.15 10.90 9.49
C GLN A 82 6.79 9.41 9.29
N PRO A 83 7.23 8.53 10.20
CA PRO A 83 6.88 7.11 10.15
C PRO A 83 5.46 6.82 10.66
N LEU A 84 4.85 5.77 10.12
CA LEU A 84 3.65 5.14 10.66
C LEU A 84 4.05 4.24 11.83
N LEU A 85 3.82 4.71 13.06
CA LEU A 85 4.20 3.98 14.28
C LEU A 85 3.08 3.07 14.81
N SER A 86 1.83 3.34 14.46
CA SER A 86 0.69 2.51 14.81
C SER A 86 -0.34 2.46 13.67
N VAL A 87 -1.03 1.33 13.55
CA VAL A 87 -2.14 1.13 12.61
C VAL A 87 -3.44 1.13 13.39
N ASP A 88 -4.33 2.07 13.10
CA ASP A 88 -5.65 2.20 13.73
C ASP A 88 -6.75 1.74 12.79
N LYS A 89 -7.69 0.93 13.28
CA LYS A 89 -8.78 0.36 12.49
C LYS A 89 -9.83 1.39 12.03
N SER A 90 -9.83 2.57 12.65
CA SER A 90 -10.73 3.68 12.30
C SER A 90 -10.21 4.58 11.17
N VAL A 91 -8.93 4.45 10.82
CA VAL A 91 -8.22 5.27 9.83
C VAL A 91 -8.27 4.62 8.44
N VAL A 92 -8.43 5.44 7.40
CA VAL A 92 -8.34 5.02 5.99
C VAL A 92 -6.89 5.19 5.52
N TYR A 93 -6.20 4.08 5.28
CA TYR A 93 -4.85 4.08 4.72
C TYR A 93 -4.86 3.97 3.20
N VAL A 94 -4.35 5.00 2.51
CA VAL A 94 -4.31 5.05 1.04
C VAL A 94 -2.94 4.62 0.54
N VAL A 95 -2.90 3.54 -0.25
CA VAL A 95 -1.69 3.05 -0.91
C VAL A 95 -1.68 3.49 -2.37
N GLY A 96 -0.61 4.17 -2.79
CA GLY A 96 -0.44 4.59 -4.18
C GLY A 96 -0.43 3.40 -5.14
N CYS A 97 -1.34 3.39 -6.12
CA CYS A 97 -1.49 2.31 -7.10
C CYS A 97 -0.64 2.48 -8.37
N LEU A 98 0.35 3.38 -8.32
CA LEU A 98 1.25 3.65 -9.44
C LEU A 98 2.30 2.54 -9.54
N VAL A 99 2.18 1.73 -10.58
CA VAL A 99 3.25 0.82 -11.01
C VAL A 99 3.94 1.43 -12.22
N ASP A 100 5.14 1.97 -12.01
CA ASP A 100 5.93 2.62 -13.06
C ASP A 100 7.22 1.81 -13.31
N GLU A 101 7.70 1.82 -14.55
CA GLU A 101 9.03 1.28 -14.88
C GLU A 101 10.16 2.18 -14.37
N HIS A 102 9.90 3.48 -14.19
CA HIS A 102 10.79 4.46 -13.60
C HIS A 102 10.22 4.97 -12.28
N LEU A 103 11.02 4.97 -11.21
CA LEU A 103 10.52 5.39 -9.91
C LEU A 103 10.16 6.88 -9.89
N LEU A 104 8.86 7.18 -9.94
CA LEU A 104 8.34 8.53 -9.76
C LEU A 104 8.27 8.89 -8.27
N LYS A 105 9.34 9.51 -7.78
CA LYS A 105 9.42 10.01 -6.40
C LYS A 105 8.35 11.08 -6.14
N GLY A 106 7.81 11.09 -4.92
CA GLY A 106 6.97 12.15 -4.38
C GLY A 106 5.52 12.17 -4.88
N LYS A 107 5.06 11.23 -5.71
CA LYS A 107 3.69 11.27 -6.27
C LYS A 107 2.61 11.08 -5.22
N SER A 108 2.73 10.06 -4.37
CA SER A 108 1.75 9.83 -3.30
C SER A 108 1.82 10.92 -2.22
N LEU A 109 3.00 11.45 -1.94
CA LEU A 109 3.17 12.60 -1.04
C LEU A 109 2.51 13.86 -1.61
N ALA A 110 2.74 14.18 -2.88
CA ALA A 110 2.13 15.33 -3.53
C ALA A 110 0.60 15.21 -3.59
N GLU A 111 0.08 14.01 -3.85
CA GLU A 111 -1.37 13.75 -3.82
C GLU A 111 -1.96 13.95 -2.42
N ALA A 112 -1.27 13.48 -1.38
CA ALA A 112 -1.67 13.73 0.01
C ALA A 112 -1.74 15.23 0.31
N THR A 113 -0.67 15.98 -0.03
CA THR A 113 -0.59 17.43 0.15
C THR A 113 -1.69 18.16 -0.61
N ARG A 114 -1.98 17.74 -1.85
CA ARG A 114 -3.03 18.34 -2.68
C ARG A 114 -4.43 18.23 -2.05
N HIS A 115 -4.69 17.14 -1.32
CA HIS A 115 -5.94 16.92 -0.61
C HIS A 115 -5.89 17.36 0.87
N GLY A 116 -4.81 18.00 1.32
CA GLY A 116 -4.63 18.36 2.73
C GLY A 116 -4.59 17.15 3.68
N CYS A 117 -4.29 15.95 3.17
CA CYS A 117 -4.26 14.71 3.94
C CYS A 117 -2.87 14.46 4.52
N LYS A 118 -2.82 13.72 5.64
CA LYS A 118 -1.55 13.30 6.26
C LYS A 118 -0.86 12.28 5.35
N ALA A 119 0.47 12.38 5.24
CA ALA A 119 1.30 11.39 4.59
C ALA A 119 2.28 10.77 5.60
N LEU A 120 2.39 9.45 5.61
CA LEU A 120 3.29 8.69 6.48
C LEU A 120 4.05 7.63 5.68
N ARG A 121 5.29 7.31 6.08
CA ARG A 121 6.07 6.21 5.53
C ARG A 121 6.02 4.99 6.44
N LEU A 122 6.24 3.80 5.90
CA LEU A 122 6.46 2.63 6.75
C LEU A 122 7.73 2.81 7.60
N PRO A 123 7.79 2.26 8.82
CA PRO A 123 8.90 2.49 9.76
C PRO A 123 10.13 1.62 9.45
N LEU A 124 10.52 1.54 8.16
CA LEU A 124 11.64 0.72 7.71
C LEU A 124 12.99 1.26 8.21
N GLN A 125 13.12 2.58 8.35
CA GLN A 125 14.35 3.22 8.80
C GLN A 125 14.58 2.97 10.29
N GLU A 126 13.50 3.04 11.07
CA GLU A 126 13.46 2.77 12.50
C GLU A 126 13.84 1.31 12.75
N TYR A 127 13.21 0.38 12.02
CA TYR A 127 13.59 -1.03 12.06
C TYR A 127 15.05 -1.26 11.68
N ALA A 128 15.51 -0.71 10.55
CA ALA A 128 16.88 -0.90 10.08
C ALA A 128 17.92 -0.41 11.11
N ALA A 129 17.65 0.73 11.77
CA ALA A 129 18.52 1.27 12.80
C ALA A 129 18.70 0.29 13.98
N THR A 130 17.63 -0.39 14.43
CA THR A 130 17.72 -1.38 15.51
C THR A 130 18.59 -2.59 15.17
N ARG A 131 18.76 -2.88 13.88
CA ARG A 131 19.54 -4.03 13.37
C ARG A 131 20.94 -3.66 12.88
N HIS A 132 21.42 -2.45 13.14
CA HIS A 132 22.67 -1.91 12.56
C HIS A 132 22.67 -1.98 11.01
N MET A 133 21.51 -1.77 10.40
CA MET A 133 21.31 -1.74 8.96
C MET A 133 20.92 -0.34 8.46
N GLN A 134 20.94 -0.16 7.15
CA GLN A 134 20.43 1.02 6.45
C GLN A 134 19.47 0.59 5.34
N VAL A 135 18.42 1.39 5.11
CA VAL A 135 17.48 1.18 4.01
C VAL A 135 18.11 1.70 2.72
N VAL A 136 18.28 0.84 1.72
CA VAL A 136 18.83 1.22 0.40
C VAL A 136 17.75 1.55 -0.62
N ASN A 137 16.55 0.99 -0.45
CA ASN A 137 15.39 1.31 -1.27
C ASN A 137 14.12 1.19 -0.41
N PRO A 138 13.42 2.29 -0.10
CA PRO A 138 12.22 2.27 0.75
C PRO A 138 10.94 1.87 0.00
N VAL A 139 11.01 1.64 -1.32
CA VAL A 139 9.83 1.46 -2.16
C VAL A 139 9.42 -0.01 -2.19
N LEU A 140 8.16 -0.26 -1.84
CA LEU A 140 7.53 -1.56 -1.84
C LEU A 140 6.48 -1.69 -2.93
N ALA A 141 6.25 -2.92 -3.38
CA ALA A 141 5.09 -3.25 -4.19
C ALA A 141 3.79 -3.11 -3.38
N ILE A 142 2.66 -2.89 -4.05
CA ILE A 142 1.35 -2.69 -3.43
C ILE A 142 1.00 -3.85 -2.50
N ASN A 143 1.20 -5.09 -2.96
CA ASN A 143 0.92 -6.27 -2.15
C ASN A 143 1.77 -6.33 -0.88
N GLN A 144 3.03 -5.91 -0.94
CA GLN A 144 3.92 -5.93 0.21
C GLN A 144 3.51 -4.89 1.25
N VAL A 145 3.07 -3.70 0.83
CA VAL A 145 2.53 -2.71 1.76
C VAL A 145 1.30 -3.28 2.46
N VAL A 146 0.38 -3.91 1.72
CA VAL A 146 -0.83 -4.52 2.29
C VAL A 146 -0.47 -5.68 3.24
N GLU A 147 0.44 -6.57 2.85
CA GLU A 147 0.93 -7.69 3.67
C GLU A 147 1.57 -7.18 4.97
N VAL A 148 2.36 -6.09 4.92
CA VAL A 148 2.96 -5.45 6.10
C VAL A 148 1.90 -4.87 7.03
N LEU A 149 0.86 -4.20 6.51
CA LEU A 149 -0.22 -3.66 7.36
C LEU A 149 -1.04 -4.78 8.01
N LEU A 150 -1.39 -5.81 7.25
CA LEU A 150 -2.13 -6.96 7.77
C LEU A 150 -1.30 -7.73 8.81
N GLY A 151 -0.02 -7.98 8.51
CA GLY A 151 0.90 -8.65 9.40
C GLY A 151 1.11 -7.88 10.71
N TYR A 152 1.19 -6.54 10.66
CA TYR A 152 1.28 -5.72 11.87
C TYR A 152 0.10 -5.95 12.81
N ILE A 153 -1.13 -5.99 12.27
CA ILE A 153 -2.35 -6.23 13.05
C ILE A 153 -2.35 -7.66 13.61
N GLN A 154 -1.88 -8.64 12.84
CA GLN A 154 -1.84 -10.06 13.26
C GLN A 154 -0.75 -10.35 14.30
N MET A 155 0.41 -9.70 14.18
CA MET A 155 1.59 -9.90 15.03
C MET A 155 1.57 -8.98 16.26
N ALA A 156 0.38 -8.72 16.81
CA ALA A 156 0.19 -7.92 18.02
C ALA A 156 0.92 -6.57 17.99
N ASN A 157 0.86 -5.85 16.85
CA ASN A 157 1.45 -4.52 16.66
C ASN A 157 2.99 -4.49 16.69
N ASN A 158 3.65 -5.57 16.29
CA ASN A 158 5.11 -5.69 16.26
C ASN A 158 5.69 -5.35 14.88
N TRP A 159 6.18 -4.11 14.71
CA TRP A 159 6.86 -3.68 13.48
C TRP A 159 8.12 -4.48 13.16
N GLU A 160 8.86 -4.93 14.17
CA GLU A 160 10.12 -5.63 13.97
C GLU A 160 9.89 -7.00 13.30
N GLU A 161 8.93 -7.75 13.83
CA GLU A 161 8.58 -9.09 13.34
C GLU A 161 7.95 -9.03 11.95
N VAL A 162 7.02 -8.11 11.72
CA VAL A 162 6.36 -7.99 10.41
C VAL A 162 7.31 -7.49 9.33
N ILE A 163 8.19 -6.52 9.63
CA ILE A 163 9.16 -6.04 8.65
C ILE A 163 10.17 -7.14 8.35
N HIS A 164 10.61 -7.89 9.36
CA HIS A 164 11.52 -9.02 9.15
C HIS A 164 10.93 -10.10 8.23
N SER A 165 9.63 -10.40 8.37
CA SER A 165 8.96 -11.49 7.64
C SER A 165 8.43 -11.09 6.27
N ALA A 166 7.86 -9.89 6.11
CA ALA A 166 7.15 -9.46 4.90
C ALA A 166 7.99 -8.57 3.97
N VAL A 167 9.04 -7.90 4.48
CA VAL A 167 9.83 -6.95 3.68
C VAL A 167 11.09 -7.65 3.13
N PRO A 168 11.37 -7.57 1.81
CA PRO A 168 12.53 -8.22 1.24
C PRO A 168 13.85 -7.70 1.81
N SER A 169 14.73 -8.64 2.19
CA SER A 169 16.07 -8.33 2.73
C SER A 169 16.92 -7.44 1.83
N ARG A 170 16.75 -7.52 0.50
CA ARG A 170 17.44 -6.67 -0.50
C ARG A 170 17.24 -5.16 -0.30
N LEU A 171 16.22 -4.75 0.45
CA LEU A 171 15.96 -3.34 0.74
C LEU A 171 16.82 -2.80 1.88
N PHE A 172 17.56 -3.67 2.56
CA PHE A 172 18.42 -3.34 3.67
C PHE A 172 19.87 -3.74 3.38
N ARG A 173 20.82 -3.02 3.99
CA ARG A 173 22.26 -3.33 3.95
C ARG A 173 22.86 -3.10 5.33
N ALA A 174 23.82 -3.91 5.74
CA ALA A 174 24.57 -3.65 6.98
C ALA A 174 25.27 -2.27 6.90
N LYS A 175 25.26 -1.52 8.01
CA LYS A 175 26.10 -0.32 8.14
C LYS A 175 27.54 -0.77 8.38
N SER A 176 28.45 -0.24 7.56
CA SER A 176 29.89 -0.38 7.75
C SER A 176 30.37 0.39 8.97
#